data_AF-A0A2R6KH39-F1
#
_entry.id   AF-A0A2R6KH39-F1
#
_cell.length_a   1.000
_cell.length_b   1.000
_cell.length_c   1.000
_cell.angle_alpha   90.00
_cell.angle_beta   90.00
_cell.angle_gamma   90.00
#
_symmetry.space_group_name_H-M   'P 1'
#
loop_
_entity.id
_entity.type
_entity.pdbx_description
1 polymer ?
#
loop_
_entity_poly.entity_id
_entity_poly.type
_entity_poly.pdbx_seq_one_letter_code
_entity_poly.pdbx_strand_id
1 'polypeptide(L)'
;MNGSRRTFLKASGAAALLGLSGCTGVLGSDDGLDEDGPPGYTTWLYDPKALLGVDTRGFASYDVQSVLDRRDELPEDPFENLDEANERIEAVDLEEIEHLSLVGGGETDYSRYGVSFVVEGSFDVEAIRSELESEGEGMEYETGSYQGDDLYYGEQESAYSSQSSAIALSGDAVVFGMVEDEEVTGRAAAEAMIDADGGSRAGYYDESEYARTLVDAMGDATFVMGAEFDLGSGVRDRIQDERARALSEGLAAAGMTGTLGAETTDYEFVLAYEEGTDVPEESAQALVDEAREQSPEAFEHVEDVSIRSGDRTLTVTTTVQSEELFDGFSDMGVMSGSATGGSAAATMPQVSFAFDWEEADEGGHVTITHEAGDSVDADRLSIAGDVVSVTEWDSTSDGTVRAGSSAEAVVESGGNVRVVWTSEDGDTSATLAVAGNPF
;
A
#
# COMPACT_ATOMS: atom_id res chain seq x y z
N MET A 1 -26.77 13.40 0.72
CA MET A 1 -25.75 13.50 1.79
C MET A 1 -24.43 13.29 1.08
N ASN A 2 -23.49 14.21 1.28
CA ASN A 2 -22.38 14.39 0.38
C ASN A 2 -21.29 13.35 0.70
N GLY A 3 -20.58 12.87 -0.32
CA GLY A 3 -19.18 12.49 -0.14
C GLY A 3 -18.37 13.76 -0.36
N SER A 4 -17.36 14.03 0.47
CA SER A 4 -16.57 15.25 0.40
C SER A 4 -15.26 15.02 -0.34
N ARG A 5 -14.52 16.11 -0.60
CA ARG A 5 -13.20 16.07 -1.24
C ARG A 5 -12.18 15.27 -0.40
N ARG A 6 -12.40 15.17 0.91
CA ARG A 6 -11.64 14.32 1.84
C ARG A 6 -11.87 12.83 1.60
N THR A 7 -13.00 12.41 1.02
CA THR A 7 -13.16 11.02 0.55
C THR A 7 -12.25 10.73 -0.62
N PHE A 8 -12.10 11.66 -1.57
CA PHE A 8 -11.14 11.51 -2.68
C PHE A 8 -9.68 11.52 -2.19
N LEU A 9 -9.27 12.52 -1.38
CA LEU A 9 -7.89 12.58 -0.85
C LEU A 9 -7.53 11.39 0.06
N LYS A 10 -8.52 10.77 0.73
CA LYS A 10 -8.31 9.48 1.43
C LYS A 10 -8.37 8.27 0.51
N ALA A 11 -9.12 8.32 -0.59
CA ALA A 11 -9.19 7.22 -1.56
C ALA A 11 -7.92 7.13 -2.39
N SER A 12 -7.37 8.24 -2.89
CA SER A 12 -6.06 8.25 -3.57
C SER A 12 -4.96 7.78 -2.62
N GLY A 13 -4.91 8.29 -1.39
CA GLY A 13 -3.94 7.86 -0.39
C GLY A 13 -4.12 6.43 0.12
N ALA A 14 -5.32 5.84 0.07
CA ALA A 14 -5.57 4.46 0.47
C ALA A 14 -5.38 3.46 -0.68
N ALA A 15 -5.77 3.80 -1.91
CA ALA A 15 -5.48 3.01 -3.12
C ALA A 15 -3.97 2.84 -3.29
N ALA A 16 -3.21 3.91 -3.09
CA ALA A 16 -1.75 3.91 -3.05
C ALA A 16 -1.13 3.01 -1.95
N LEU A 17 -1.84 2.76 -0.85
CA LEU A 17 -1.31 2.07 0.33
C LEU A 17 -1.63 0.57 0.41
N LEU A 18 -2.56 0.05 -0.41
CA LEU A 18 -3.06 -1.33 -0.30
C LEU A 18 -2.53 -2.29 -1.38
N GLY A 19 -1.69 -1.83 -2.30
CA GLY A 19 -1.15 -2.65 -3.40
C GLY A 19 -0.02 -3.63 -3.06
N LEU A 20 0.54 -3.60 -1.84
CA LEU A 20 1.77 -4.36 -1.50
C LEU A 20 1.56 -5.85 -1.15
N SER A 21 0.41 -6.43 -1.47
CA SER A 21 0.12 -7.85 -1.19
C SER A 21 -0.60 -8.59 -2.32
N GLY A 22 -0.21 -8.39 -3.59
CA GLY A 22 -0.73 -9.21 -4.70
C GLY A 22 -0.05 -9.05 -6.07
N CYS A 23 0.17 -10.20 -6.71
CA CYS A 23 0.19 -10.43 -8.17
C CYS A 23 1.35 -9.91 -9.05
N THR A 24 1.52 -10.57 -10.22
CA THR A 24 2.66 -10.42 -11.13
C THR A 24 2.28 -10.68 -12.62
N GLY A 25 2.49 -9.72 -13.56
CA GLY A 25 2.40 -9.83 -15.04
C GLY A 25 3.49 -9.00 -15.76
N VAL A 26 3.84 -9.20 -17.06
CA VAL A 26 5.18 -8.80 -17.62
C VAL A 26 5.28 -8.17 -19.10
N LEU A 27 6.48 -7.89 -19.75
CA LEU A 27 6.89 -6.76 -20.72
C LEU A 27 6.85 -6.99 -22.28
N GLY A 28 6.69 -5.99 -23.17
CA GLY A 28 7.33 -4.64 -23.30
C GLY A 28 7.19 -4.01 -24.73
N SER A 29 7.20 -2.68 -24.97
CA SER A 29 8.44 -1.85 -25.17
C SER A 29 8.28 -0.47 -25.89
N ASP A 30 9.33 0.38 -25.80
CA ASP A 30 9.80 1.50 -26.67
C ASP A 30 8.90 2.74 -26.97
N ASP A 31 9.21 3.90 -26.34
CA ASP A 31 9.87 5.10 -26.93
C ASP A 31 9.90 6.26 -25.88
N GLY A 32 11.07 6.80 -25.48
CA GLY A 32 11.07 7.91 -24.50
C GLY A 32 12.39 8.54 -23.97
N LEU A 33 13.55 7.90 -24.05
CA LEU A 33 14.78 8.42 -23.41
C LEU A 33 15.43 9.62 -24.14
N ASP A 34 15.17 10.84 -23.67
CA ASP A 34 15.84 12.09 -24.10
C ASP A 34 16.75 12.69 -22.99
N GLU A 35 18.00 13.01 -23.36
CA GLU A 35 19.00 13.86 -22.68
C GLU A 35 19.37 13.61 -21.17
N ASP A 36 20.21 12.57 -20.94
CA ASP A 36 21.22 12.48 -19.84
C ASP A 36 20.73 12.39 -18.36
N GLY A 37 19.45 12.14 -18.07
CA GLY A 37 18.92 12.00 -16.70
C GLY A 37 18.07 10.72 -16.44
N PRO A 38 17.71 10.43 -15.16
CA PRO A 38 16.72 9.41 -14.82
C PRO A 38 15.27 9.88 -15.10
N PRO A 39 14.28 8.96 -15.11
CA PRO A 39 12.85 9.24 -15.25
C PRO A 39 12.33 10.37 -14.34
N GLY A 40 11.35 11.13 -14.83
CA GLY A 40 10.85 12.34 -14.17
C GLY A 40 10.33 12.09 -12.75
N TYR A 41 9.57 11.00 -12.54
CA TYR A 41 9.02 10.60 -11.25
C TYR A 41 10.08 10.41 -10.14
N THR A 42 11.36 10.29 -10.49
CA THR A 42 12.44 10.03 -9.52
C THR A 42 12.83 11.24 -8.69
N THR A 43 12.49 12.47 -9.10
CA THR A 43 12.88 13.70 -8.37
C THR A 43 12.27 13.73 -6.96
N TRP A 44 10.98 13.41 -6.85
CA TRP A 44 10.23 13.39 -5.59
C TRP A 44 10.62 12.26 -4.63
N LEU A 45 11.32 11.22 -5.08
CA LEU A 45 11.61 10.04 -4.27
C LEU A 45 12.76 10.32 -3.29
N TYR A 46 12.48 10.66 -2.02
CA TYR A 46 13.51 10.66 -0.98
C TYR A 46 13.87 9.24 -0.54
N ASP A 47 15.11 8.98 -0.10
CA ASP A 47 15.46 7.70 0.53
C ASP A 47 14.76 7.52 1.90
N PRO A 48 13.85 6.53 2.08
CA PRO A 48 13.18 6.28 3.35
C PRO A 48 14.15 5.89 4.47
N LYS A 49 15.31 5.31 4.16
CA LYS A 49 16.34 4.96 5.14
C LYS A 49 17.03 6.19 5.70
N ALA A 50 17.20 7.24 4.89
CA ALA A 50 17.72 8.53 5.32
C ALA A 50 16.70 9.37 6.13
N LEU A 51 15.42 8.95 6.18
CA LEU A 51 14.38 9.58 6.99
C LEU A 51 14.05 8.76 8.26
N LEU A 52 13.72 7.49 8.08
CA LEU A 52 13.16 6.57 9.09
C LEU A 52 14.18 5.54 9.62
N GLY A 53 15.35 5.40 8.98
CA GLY A 53 16.34 4.37 9.34
C GLY A 53 15.99 2.94 8.90
N VAL A 54 14.89 2.74 8.16
CA VAL A 54 14.36 1.43 7.74
C VAL A 54 15.20 0.77 6.65
N ASP A 55 15.31 -0.57 6.69
CA ASP A 55 16.02 -1.36 5.67
C ASP A 55 15.14 -1.75 4.48
N THR A 56 13.84 -2.03 4.68
CA THR A 56 12.88 -2.29 3.59
C THR A 56 12.27 -0.99 3.11
N ARG A 57 12.41 -0.69 1.83
CA ARG A 57 12.05 0.61 1.23
C ARG A 57 11.71 0.47 -0.26
N GLY A 58 10.74 1.24 -0.74
CA GLY A 58 10.25 1.15 -2.11
C GLY A 58 9.65 2.45 -2.65
N PHE A 59 9.32 2.41 -3.93
CA PHE A 59 8.75 3.50 -4.70
C PHE A 59 7.67 2.98 -5.65
N ALA A 60 6.78 3.86 -6.07
CA ALA A 60 5.88 3.64 -7.19
C ALA A 60 5.68 4.94 -7.99
N SER A 61 5.20 4.81 -9.23
CA SER A 61 4.92 5.88 -10.17
C SER A 61 3.77 5.44 -11.08
N TYR A 62 2.87 6.37 -11.41
CA TYR A 62 1.73 6.12 -12.28
C TYR A 62 1.47 7.35 -13.15
N ASP A 63 1.62 7.18 -14.47
CA ASP A 63 1.31 8.17 -15.49
C ASP A 63 -0.20 8.14 -15.79
N VAL A 64 -0.93 8.91 -14.97
CA VAL A 64 -2.39 9.07 -15.07
C VAL A 64 -2.77 9.65 -16.43
N GLN A 65 -1.99 10.62 -16.93
CA GLN A 65 -2.24 11.23 -18.23
C GLN A 65 -2.18 10.19 -19.37
N SER A 66 -1.20 9.29 -19.38
CA SER A 66 -1.13 8.22 -20.40
C SER A 66 -2.38 7.34 -20.44
N VAL A 67 -3.06 7.13 -19.31
CA VAL A 67 -4.30 6.35 -19.26
C VAL A 67 -5.49 7.18 -19.71
N LEU A 68 -5.57 8.45 -19.29
CA LEU A 68 -6.62 9.38 -19.73
C LEU A 68 -6.57 9.67 -21.24
N ASP A 69 -5.39 9.94 -21.81
CA ASP A 69 -5.18 10.15 -23.25
C ASP A 69 -5.55 8.91 -24.09
N ARG A 70 -5.63 7.72 -23.47
CA ARG A 70 -6.01 6.44 -24.09
C ARG A 70 -7.45 6.00 -23.76
N ARG A 71 -8.18 6.71 -22.88
CA ARG A 71 -9.50 6.32 -22.33
C ARG A 71 -10.54 5.91 -23.38
N ASP A 72 -10.58 6.60 -24.52
CA ASP A 72 -11.48 6.30 -25.67
C ASP A 72 -11.11 5.01 -26.43
N GLU A 73 -9.91 4.44 -26.21
CA GLU A 73 -9.39 3.22 -26.86
C GLU A 73 -9.38 2.00 -25.92
N LEU A 74 -9.60 2.19 -24.61
CA LEU A 74 -9.65 1.10 -23.62
C LEU A 74 -10.96 0.30 -23.68
N PRO A 75 -10.95 -0.99 -23.31
CA PRO A 75 -12.14 -1.85 -23.36
C PRO A 75 -13.18 -1.51 -22.29
N GLU A 76 -12.70 -1.09 -21.11
CA GLU A 76 -13.46 -0.51 -20.01
C GLU A 76 -12.80 0.79 -19.57
N ASP A 77 -13.57 1.65 -18.92
CA ASP A 77 -13.10 2.94 -18.43
C ASP A 77 -12.66 2.81 -16.96
N PRO A 78 -11.34 2.80 -16.65
CA PRO A 78 -10.85 2.66 -15.28
C PRO A 78 -11.29 3.83 -14.38
N PHE A 79 -11.75 4.93 -14.96
CA PHE A 79 -12.18 6.12 -14.25
C PHE A 79 -13.71 6.28 -14.15
N GLU A 80 -14.56 5.37 -14.68
CA GLU A 80 -16.03 5.56 -14.64
C GLU A 80 -16.56 5.75 -13.19
N ASN A 81 -16.08 4.92 -12.26
CA ASN A 81 -16.39 5.02 -10.83
C ASN A 81 -15.82 6.31 -10.20
N LEU A 82 -14.66 6.77 -10.70
CA LEU A 82 -13.99 7.99 -10.23
C LEU A 82 -14.67 9.25 -10.78
N ASP A 83 -15.28 9.22 -11.96
CA ASP A 83 -16.10 10.30 -12.50
C ASP A 83 -17.44 10.42 -11.77
N GLU A 84 -18.09 9.30 -11.39
CA GLU A 84 -19.23 9.34 -10.46
C GLU A 84 -18.86 9.92 -9.07
N ALA A 85 -17.58 9.90 -8.70
CA ALA A 85 -17.04 10.60 -7.54
C ALA A 85 -16.72 12.09 -7.85
N ASN A 86 -16.12 12.39 -9.00
CA ASN A 86 -15.73 13.72 -9.46
C ASN A 86 -16.96 14.65 -9.63
N GLU A 87 -18.09 14.14 -10.13
CA GLU A 87 -19.38 14.86 -10.19
C GLU A 87 -19.85 15.42 -8.82
N ARG A 88 -19.22 15.01 -7.71
CA ARG A 88 -19.54 15.40 -6.33
C ARG A 88 -18.45 16.28 -5.69
N ILE A 89 -17.34 16.54 -6.38
CA ILE A 89 -16.06 17.02 -5.84
C ILE A 89 -15.57 18.21 -6.70
N GLU A 90 -16.23 19.37 -6.58
CA GLU A 90 -16.00 20.57 -7.41
C GLU A 90 -14.62 21.29 -7.19
N ALA A 91 -13.48 20.58 -7.02
CA ALA A 91 -12.17 21.21 -6.74
C ALA A 91 -10.90 20.40 -7.11
N VAL A 92 -11.03 19.16 -7.59
CA VAL A 92 -9.92 18.45 -8.23
C VAL A 92 -10.52 17.80 -9.46
N ASP A 93 -10.22 18.34 -10.64
CA ASP A 93 -10.60 17.66 -11.87
C ASP A 93 -9.63 16.50 -12.12
N LEU A 94 -10.17 15.34 -12.51
CA LEU A 94 -9.34 14.18 -12.83
C LEU A 94 -8.61 14.38 -14.16
N GLU A 95 -9.18 15.19 -15.07
CA GLU A 95 -8.52 15.63 -16.30
C GLU A 95 -7.33 16.59 -16.05
N GLU A 96 -7.16 17.08 -14.82
CA GLU A 96 -6.03 17.93 -14.41
C GLU A 96 -4.92 17.16 -13.66
N ILE A 97 -5.02 15.83 -13.50
CA ILE A 97 -3.97 14.99 -12.88
C ILE A 97 -3.04 14.43 -13.96
N GLU A 98 -1.77 14.82 -13.92
CA GLU A 98 -0.74 14.37 -14.86
C GLU A 98 -0.05 13.09 -14.35
N HIS A 99 0.40 13.08 -13.08
CA HIS A 99 1.22 12.00 -12.53
C HIS A 99 0.96 11.73 -11.04
N LEU A 100 1.28 10.50 -10.59
CA LEU A 100 1.27 10.10 -9.18
C LEU A 100 2.59 9.40 -8.83
N SER A 101 3.41 10.01 -7.99
CA SER A 101 4.67 9.43 -7.48
C SER A 101 4.53 9.01 -6.00
N LEU A 102 5.11 7.87 -5.62
CA LEU A 102 5.05 7.28 -4.28
C LEU A 102 6.43 6.87 -3.78
N VAL A 103 6.71 7.07 -2.48
CA VAL A 103 7.91 6.54 -1.83
C VAL A 103 7.63 6.17 -0.37
N GLY A 104 8.20 5.07 0.13
CA GLY A 104 7.92 4.62 1.50
C GLY A 104 8.78 3.44 1.95
N GLY A 105 8.68 3.09 3.23
CA GLY A 105 9.43 1.97 3.81
C GLY A 105 9.00 1.66 5.25
N GLY A 106 9.51 0.56 5.79
CA GLY A 106 9.12 0.07 7.12
C GLY A 106 9.98 -1.07 7.64
N GLU A 107 9.77 -1.41 8.91
CA GLU A 107 10.28 -2.61 9.55
C GLU A 107 9.31 -3.80 9.34
N THR A 108 9.82 -5.03 9.24
CA THR A 108 9.02 -6.21 8.83
C THR A 108 7.92 -6.62 9.81
N ASP A 109 7.98 -6.12 11.04
CA ASP A 109 7.01 -6.30 12.12
C ASP A 109 6.09 -5.09 12.32
N TYR A 110 6.13 -4.10 11.40
CA TYR A 110 5.28 -2.90 11.37
C TYR A 110 5.41 -1.97 12.59
N SER A 111 6.43 -2.19 13.42
CA SER A 111 6.90 -1.31 14.52
C SER A 111 7.13 0.13 14.10
N ARG A 112 7.49 0.32 12.83
CA ARG A 112 7.79 1.59 12.18
C ARG A 112 7.46 1.49 10.69
N TYR A 113 6.74 2.46 10.16
CA TYR A 113 6.62 2.65 8.71
C TYR A 113 6.35 4.11 8.35
N GLY A 114 6.56 4.45 7.09
CA GLY A 114 6.10 5.72 6.53
C GLY A 114 5.99 5.68 5.02
N VAL A 115 5.05 6.46 4.51
CA VAL A 115 4.79 6.67 3.08
C VAL A 115 4.69 8.17 2.81
N SER A 116 5.13 8.59 1.64
CA SER A 116 4.72 9.86 1.04
C SER A 116 4.27 9.62 -0.39
N PHE A 117 3.34 10.44 -0.85
CA PHE A 117 2.95 10.49 -2.26
C PHE A 117 2.77 11.93 -2.72
N VAL A 118 2.94 12.16 -4.00
CA VAL A 118 2.60 13.43 -4.65
C VAL A 118 1.69 13.15 -5.83
N VAL A 119 0.63 13.96 -5.95
CA VAL A 119 -0.19 14.04 -7.15
C VAL A 119 0.23 15.31 -7.88
N GLU A 120 0.73 15.17 -9.10
CA GLU A 120 1.24 16.24 -9.96
C GLU A 120 0.17 16.61 -11.00
N GLY A 121 -0.03 17.90 -11.29
CA GLY A 121 -1.15 18.36 -12.12
C GLY A 121 -1.46 19.85 -12.01
N SER A 122 -2.74 20.21 -12.08
CA SER A 122 -3.25 21.59 -11.92
C SER A 122 -4.31 21.65 -10.82
N PHE A 123 -4.13 22.51 -9.80
CA PHE A 123 -4.98 22.50 -8.60
C PHE A 123 -5.43 23.89 -8.13
N ASP A 124 -6.73 24.04 -7.82
CA ASP A 124 -7.24 25.21 -7.07
C ASP A 124 -6.96 25.04 -5.57
N VAL A 125 -5.77 25.47 -5.16
CA VAL A 125 -5.30 25.48 -3.76
C VAL A 125 -6.27 26.19 -2.81
N GLU A 126 -6.96 27.25 -3.26
CA GLU A 126 -7.94 27.95 -2.42
C GLU A 126 -9.19 27.09 -2.20
N ALA A 127 -9.62 26.33 -3.21
CA ALA A 127 -10.74 25.39 -3.11
C ALA A 127 -10.41 24.14 -2.28
N ILE A 128 -9.17 23.63 -2.35
CA ILE A 128 -8.69 22.54 -1.49
C ILE A 128 -8.55 23.03 -0.04
N ARG A 129 -7.87 24.16 0.20
CA ARG A 129 -7.75 24.79 1.53
C ARG A 129 -9.13 25.02 2.15
N SER A 130 -10.07 25.56 1.38
CA SER A 130 -11.42 25.86 1.90
C SER A 130 -12.21 24.62 2.33
N GLU A 131 -11.83 23.41 1.91
CA GLU A 131 -12.45 22.17 2.40
C GLU A 131 -11.72 21.59 3.62
N LEU A 132 -10.38 21.65 3.64
CA LEU A 132 -9.60 21.29 4.84
C LEU A 132 -10.00 22.15 6.04
N GLU A 133 -10.31 23.43 5.80
CA GLU A 133 -10.87 24.36 6.80
C GLU A 133 -12.37 24.14 7.09
N SER A 134 -13.16 23.56 6.17
CA SER A 134 -14.61 23.32 6.36
C SER A 134 -14.90 22.05 7.17
N GLU A 135 -14.18 20.95 6.87
CA GLU A 135 -14.33 19.65 7.56
C GLU A 135 -13.45 19.54 8.82
N GLY A 136 -12.69 20.60 9.13
CA GLY A 136 -11.88 20.75 10.34
C GLY A 136 -12.67 20.92 11.65
N GLU A 137 -14.00 20.90 11.65
CA GLU A 137 -14.86 20.95 12.86
C GLU A 137 -14.79 19.65 13.71
N GLY A 138 -13.58 19.20 14.05
CA GLY A 138 -13.31 17.99 14.84
C GLY A 138 -11.87 17.46 14.78
N MET A 139 -11.01 18.01 13.92
CA MET A 139 -9.59 17.65 13.80
C MET A 139 -8.75 18.91 14.07
N GLU A 140 -7.91 18.93 15.10
CA GLU A 140 -6.98 20.05 15.33
C GLU A 140 -5.74 19.90 14.43
N TYR A 141 -5.87 20.30 13.16
CA TYR A 141 -4.73 20.48 12.27
C TYR A 141 -3.93 21.73 12.64
N GLU A 142 -2.61 21.60 12.75
CA GLU A 142 -1.69 22.74 12.68
C GLU A 142 -1.50 23.18 11.23
N THR A 143 -1.16 24.46 11.05
CA THR A 143 -0.91 25.08 9.74
C THR A 143 0.45 25.77 9.70
N GLY A 144 1.13 25.69 8.57
CA GLY A 144 2.42 26.31 8.32
C GLY A 144 2.67 26.47 6.82
N SER A 145 3.94 26.66 6.46
CA SER A 145 4.38 26.61 5.06
C SER A 145 5.82 26.11 4.96
N TYR A 146 6.14 25.47 3.84
CA TYR A 146 7.46 24.91 3.55
C TYR A 146 7.84 25.18 2.09
N GLN A 147 9.07 25.66 1.84
CA GLN A 147 9.65 26.07 0.54
C GLN A 147 8.87 27.14 -0.27
N GLY A 148 7.56 26.98 -0.45
CA GLY A 148 6.59 27.92 -1.00
C GLY A 148 5.13 27.52 -0.73
N ASP A 149 4.92 26.28 -0.28
CA ASP A 149 3.67 25.53 -0.23
C ASP A 149 2.97 25.72 1.12
N ASP A 150 1.63 25.67 1.12
CA ASP A 150 0.84 25.71 2.35
C ASP A 150 0.76 24.31 2.97
N LEU A 151 1.15 24.19 4.26
CA LEU A 151 1.31 22.92 4.96
C LEU A 151 0.23 22.74 6.04
N TYR A 152 -0.48 21.61 6.00
CA TYR A 152 -1.49 21.19 6.96
C TYR A 152 -1.03 19.89 7.60
N TYR A 153 -0.84 19.84 8.92
CA TYR A 153 -0.31 18.65 9.59
C TYR A 153 -1.00 18.38 10.93
N GLY A 154 -0.97 17.12 11.36
CA GLY A 154 -1.62 16.70 12.60
C GLY A 154 -1.24 15.28 13.02
N GLU A 155 -1.36 15.03 14.32
CA GLU A 155 -0.97 13.80 15.00
C GLU A 155 -2.24 13.08 15.51
N GLN A 156 -2.26 11.76 15.38
CA GLN A 156 -3.31 10.88 15.89
C GLN A 156 -2.68 9.90 16.89
N GLU A 157 -2.39 10.41 18.08
CA GLU A 157 -1.99 9.57 19.22
C GLU A 157 -3.12 8.60 19.58
N SER A 158 -2.83 7.30 19.54
CA SER A 158 -3.63 6.25 20.17
C SER A 158 -2.86 5.64 21.34
N ALA A 159 -3.48 4.73 22.10
CA ALA A 159 -2.78 3.98 23.15
C ALA A 159 -1.77 2.95 22.61
N TYR A 160 -1.70 2.78 21.28
CA TYR A 160 -0.95 1.71 20.61
C TYR A 160 -0.12 2.19 19.39
N SER A 161 -0.31 3.43 18.93
CA SER A 161 0.34 3.99 17.74
C SER A 161 0.44 5.51 17.81
N SER A 162 1.54 6.06 17.29
CA SER A 162 1.80 7.49 17.11
C SER A 162 1.78 7.85 15.62
N GLN A 163 0.63 7.63 14.96
CA GLN A 163 0.50 7.97 13.56
C GLN A 163 0.40 9.49 13.39
N SER A 164 1.18 10.04 12.47
CA SER A 164 1.20 11.47 12.15
C SER A 164 1.12 11.68 10.64
N SER A 165 0.50 12.78 10.22
CA SER A 165 0.22 13.06 8.81
C SER A 165 0.40 14.53 8.44
N ALA A 166 0.75 14.79 7.19
CA ALA A 166 0.79 16.12 6.60
C ALA A 166 0.34 16.13 5.14
N ILE A 167 -0.20 17.27 4.71
CA ILE A 167 -0.51 17.63 3.33
C ILE A 167 0.23 18.95 3.05
N ALA A 168 0.95 19.04 1.94
CA ALA A 168 1.43 20.29 1.38
C ALA A 168 0.72 20.58 0.05
N LEU A 169 0.39 21.84 -0.19
CA LEU A 169 -0.32 22.30 -1.39
C LEU A 169 0.50 23.34 -2.15
N SER A 170 0.93 23.00 -3.36
CA SER A 170 1.35 23.96 -4.39
C SER A 170 0.23 24.10 -5.45
N GLY A 171 0.41 24.97 -6.45
CA GLY A 171 -0.53 25.08 -7.57
C GLY A 171 -0.40 23.97 -8.62
N ASP A 172 0.63 23.14 -8.48
CA ASP A 172 1.14 22.16 -9.46
C ASP A 172 1.30 20.75 -8.85
N ALA A 173 1.27 20.63 -7.52
CA ALA A 173 1.47 19.40 -6.78
C ALA A 173 0.68 19.39 -5.45
N VAL A 174 0.12 18.21 -5.11
CA VAL A 174 -0.42 17.90 -3.77
C VAL A 174 0.43 16.80 -3.16
N VAL A 175 1.27 17.16 -2.19
CA VAL A 175 2.15 16.22 -1.47
C VAL A 175 1.47 15.76 -0.18
N PHE A 176 1.51 14.47 0.09
CA PHE A 176 1.08 13.85 1.35
C PHE A 176 2.23 13.10 1.98
N GLY A 177 2.34 13.15 3.31
CA GLY A 177 3.28 12.34 4.09
C GLY A 177 2.59 11.76 5.32
N MET A 178 2.77 10.46 5.57
CA MET A 178 2.26 9.73 6.74
C MET A 178 3.37 8.88 7.33
N VAL A 179 3.54 8.94 8.66
CA VAL A 179 4.53 8.15 9.40
C VAL A 179 3.90 7.63 10.68
N GLU A 180 4.21 6.38 11.01
CA GLU A 180 3.99 5.78 12.32
C GLU A 180 5.37 5.47 12.94
N ASP A 181 5.81 6.36 13.84
CA ASP A 181 7.10 6.36 14.53
C ASP A 181 7.02 7.29 15.77
N GLU A 182 7.96 7.21 16.71
CA GLU A 182 8.05 8.11 17.88
C GLU A 182 8.94 9.35 17.65
N GLU A 183 9.84 9.35 16.65
CA GLU A 183 10.84 10.40 16.43
C GLU A 183 10.62 11.19 15.12
N VAL A 184 9.97 10.59 14.13
CA VAL A 184 9.73 11.15 12.78
C VAL A 184 8.23 11.37 12.54
N THR A 185 7.87 12.50 11.94
CA THR A 185 6.47 12.85 11.65
C THR A 185 6.11 12.78 10.17
N GLY A 186 4.83 12.61 9.85
CA GLY A 186 4.29 12.75 8.49
C GLY A 186 4.61 14.11 7.86
N ARG A 187 4.76 15.16 8.68
CA ARG A 187 5.33 16.45 8.26
C ARG A 187 6.76 16.31 7.75
N ALA A 188 7.65 15.64 8.50
CA ALA A 188 9.02 15.43 8.08
C ALA A 188 9.13 14.56 6.81
N ALA A 189 8.13 13.71 6.54
CA ALA A 189 8.01 12.94 5.31
C ALA A 189 7.59 13.80 4.10
N ALA A 190 6.55 14.63 4.25
CA ALA A 190 6.15 15.59 3.21
C ALA A 190 7.27 16.63 2.92
N GLU A 191 7.91 17.18 3.95
CA GLU A 191 9.07 18.07 3.81
C GLU A 191 10.26 17.36 3.14
N ALA A 192 10.46 16.06 3.37
CA ALA A 192 11.49 15.25 2.69
C ALA A 192 11.21 15.02 1.21
N MET A 193 9.94 14.91 0.80
CA MET A 193 9.53 14.74 -0.60
C MET A 193 9.75 16.03 -1.39
N ILE A 194 9.33 17.17 -0.83
CA ILE A 194 9.58 18.51 -1.39
C ILE A 194 11.10 18.81 -1.45
N ASP A 195 11.87 18.37 -0.44
CA ASP A 195 13.32 18.54 -0.46
C ASP A 195 14.03 17.67 -1.50
N ALA A 196 13.45 16.52 -1.91
CA ALA A 196 14.01 15.69 -2.95
C ALA A 196 13.86 16.36 -4.33
N ASP A 197 12.63 16.79 -4.66
CA ASP A 197 12.37 17.48 -5.94
C ASP A 197 13.11 18.82 -6.04
N GLY A 198 13.08 19.63 -4.98
CA GLY A 198 13.84 20.87 -4.88
C GLY A 198 15.36 20.69 -4.85
N GLY A 199 15.88 19.46 -4.83
CA GLY A 199 17.31 19.13 -4.80
C GLY A 199 18.04 19.58 -3.53
N SER A 200 17.33 19.87 -2.43
CA SER A 200 17.91 20.10 -1.10
C SER A 200 18.30 18.78 -0.40
N ARG A 201 17.74 17.65 -0.84
CA ARG A 201 18.03 16.27 -0.40
C ARG A 201 18.45 15.42 -1.59
N ALA A 202 19.24 14.37 -1.34
CA ALA A 202 19.55 13.37 -2.36
C ALA A 202 18.37 12.40 -2.55
N GLY A 203 18.05 12.07 -3.80
CA GLY A 203 16.97 11.15 -4.13
C GLY A 203 17.31 9.69 -3.80
N TYR A 204 16.28 8.84 -3.74
CA TYR A 204 16.40 7.40 -3.51
C TYR A 204 17.20 6.73 -4.65
N TYR A 205 17.04 7.21 -5.88
CA TYR A 205 17.86 6.86 -7.05
C TYR A 205 19.35 7.17 -6.84
N ASP A 206 19.70 8.23 -6.10
CA ASP A 206 21.09 8.58 -5.80
C ASP A 206 21.68 7.75 -4.66
N GLU A 207 20.95 7.63 -3.54
CA GLU A 207 21.43 7.00 -2.30
C GLU A 207 21.36 5.46 -2.30
N SER A 208 20.48 4.83 -3.09
CA SER A 208 20.42 3.36 -3.24
C SER A 208 20.95 2.87 -4.58
N GLU A 209 21.87 1.91 -4.53
CA GLU A 209 22.31 1.19 -5.72
C GLU A 209 21.22 0.29 -6.31
N TYR A 210 20.27 -0.18 -5.49
CA TYR A 210 19.19 -1.04 -5.93
C TYR A 210 18.05 -0.24 -6.55
N ALA A 211 17.66 0.90 -5.96
CA ALA A 211 16.73 1.83 -6.60
C ALA A 211 17.24 2.25 -7.99
N ARG A 212 18.52 2.61 -8.09
CA ARG A 212 19.18 2.85 -9.39
C ARG A 212 19.13 1.64 -10.32
N THR A 213 19.53 0.45 -9.85
CA THR A 213 19.53 -0.78 -10.68
C THR A 213 18.13 -1.13 -11.20
N LEU A 214 17.08 -0.86 -10.42
CA LEU A 214 15.69 -1.04 -10.84
C LEU A 214 15.25 0.04 -11.84
N VAL A 215 15.46 1.33 -11.53
CA VAL A 215 15.08 2.46 -12.41
C VAL A 215 15.83 2.43 -13.75
N ASP A 216 17.14 2.14 -13.75
CA ASP A 216 17.97 2.06 -14.97
C ASP A 216 17.53 0.91 -15.92
N ALA A 217 16.80 -0.08 -15.41
CA ALA A 217 16.22 -1.17 -16.20
C ALA A 217 14.79 -0.85 -16.64
N MET A 218 13.96 -0.39 -15.69
CA MET A 218 12.52 -0.18 -15.85
C MET A 218 12.15 1.08 -16.65
N GLY A 219 12.97 2.14 -16.57
CA GLY A 219 12.73 3.41 -17.26
C GLY A 219 11.42 4.11 -16.88
N ASP A 220 10.82 4.77 -17.86
CA ASP A 220 9.48 5.36 -17.83
C ASP A 220 8.45 4.37 -18.41
N ALA A 221 7.30 4.23 -17.74
CA ALA A 221 6.18 3.39 -18.17
C ALA A 221 4.87 3.94 -17.57
N THR A 222 3.72 3.45 -18.05
CA THR A 222 2.39 3.87 -17.53
C THR A 222 2.23 3.62 -16.03
N PHE A 223 2.83 2.55 -15.51
CA PHE A 223 3.14 2.42 -14.09
C PHE A 223 4.53 1.84 -13.87
N VAL A 224 5.14 2.17 -12.73
CA VAL A 224 6.41 1.64 -12.25
C VAL A 224 6.31 1.42 -10.75
N MET A 225 6.92 0.35 -10.21
CA MET A 225 7.12 0.16 -8.78
C MET A 225 8.39 -0.63 -8.50
N GLY A 226 9.03 -0.39 -7.36
CA GLY A 226 10.25 -1.10 -6.98
C GLY A 226 10.49 -1.09 -5.48
N ALA A 227 11.01 -2.19 -4.94
CA ALA A 227 11.30 -2.36 -3.52
C ALA A 227 12.65 -3.05 -3.29
N GLU A 228 13.45 -2.48 -2.39
CA GLU A 228 14.66 -3.06 -1.80
C GLU A 228 14.28 -3.67 -0.43
N PHE A 229 14.76 -4.88 -0.15
CA PHE A 229 14.37 -5.67 1.02
C PHE A 229 15.42 -6.73 1.39
N ASP A 230 15.49 -7.11 2.68
CA ASP A 230 16.08 -8.40 3.07
C ASP A 230 14.96 -9.43 3.28
N LEU A 231 14.94 -10.48 2.45
CA LEU A 231 14.06 -11.64 2.63
C LEU A 231 14.33 -12.39 3.96
N GLY A 232 15.48 -12.13 4.60
CA GLY A 232 16.00 -12.81 5.78
C GLY A 232 16.32 -14.29 5.51
N SER A 233 16.96 -14.97 6.47
CA SER A 233 17.04 -16.44 6.36
C SER A 233 15.66 -17.08 6.54
N GLY A 234 14.79 -16.47 7.36
CA GLY A 234 13.52 -17.05 7.78
C GLY A 234 12.49 -17.26 6.67
N VAL A 235 12.55 -16.53 5.55
CA VAL A 235 11.76 -16.82 4.33
C VAL A 235 12.51 -17.81 3.44
N ARG A 236 13.80 -17.56 3.18
CA ARG A 236 14.68 -18.39 2.33
C ARG A 236 14.73 -19.87 2.80
N ASP A 237 14.74 -20.11 4.10
CA ASP A 237 14.70 -21.44 4.74
C ASP A 237 13.36 -22.20 4.53
N ARG A 238 12.26 -21.50 4.21
CA ARG A 238 10.93 -22.10 3.95
C ARG A 238 10.74 -22.53 2.50
N ILE A 239 11.50 -21.95 1.58
CA ILE A 239 11.42 -22.26 0.15
C ILE A 239 11.94 -23.68 -0.05
N GLN A 240 11.05 -24.62 -0.40
CA GLN A 240 11.39 -26.04 -0.54
C GLN A 240 11.96 -26.39 -1.92
N ASP A 241 11.46 -25.74 -2.98
CA ASP A 241 11.95 -25.95 -4.35
C ASP A 241 13.37 -25.39 -4.54
N GLU A 242 14.23 -26.13 -5.24
CA GLU A 242 15.63 -25.76 -5.41
C GLU A 242 15.82 -24.61 -6.42
N ARG A 243 14.93 -24.46 -7.41
CA ARG A 243 14.95 -23.35 -8.39
C ARG A 243 14.45 -22.06 -7.77
N ALA A 244 13.36 -22.14 -7.00
CA ALA A 244 12.82 -20.98 -6.29
C ALA A 244 13.80 -20.51 -5.20
N ARG A 245 14.53 -21.43 -4.56
CA ARG A 245 15.59 -21.07 -3.62
C ARG A 245 16.74 -20.36 -4.33
N ALA A 246 17.16 -20.84 -5.50
CA ALA A 246 18.16 -20.15 -6.32
C ALA A 246 17.73 -18.74 -6.72
N LEU A 247 16.47 -18.53 -7.12
CA LEU A 247 15.92 -17.18 -7.39
C LEU A 247 15.98 -16.25 -6.18
N SER A 248 15.87 -16.78 -4.95
CA SER A 248 15.95 -16.02 -3.70
C SER A 248 17.37 -15.86 -3.14
N GLU A 249 18.36 -16.55 -3.70
CA GLU A 249 19.75 -16.46 -3.25
C GLU A 249 20.38 -15.18 -3.80
N GLY A 250 20.86 -14.31 -2.92
CA GLY A 250 21.35 -12.98 -3.27
C GLY A 250 20.31 -11.98 -3.79
N LEU A 251 19.00 -12.29 -3.76
CA LEU A 251 17.96 -11.35 -4.18
C LEU A 251 17.77 -10.26 -3.12
N ALA A 252 17.99 -9.00 -3.51
CA ALA A 252 17.98 -7.84 -2.62
C ALA A 252 16.97 -6.74 -3.01
N ALA A 253 16.49 -6.75 -4.26
CA ALA A 253 15.40 -5.87 -4.68
C ALA A 253 14.60 -6.50 -5.83
N ALA A 254 13.34 -6.09 -5.97
CA ALA A 254 12.49 -6.44 -7.10
C ALA A 254 11.67 -5.22 -7.56
N GLY A 255 11.45 -5.10 -8.87
CA GLY A 255 10.60 -4.07 -9.46
C GLY A 255 9.68 -4.61 -10.54
N MET A 256 8.62 -3.84 -10.81
CA MET A 256 7.58 -4.11 -11.80
C MET A 256 7.24 -2.83 -12.57
N THR A 257 6.88 -2.92 -13.84
CA THR A 257 6.29 -1.79 -14.59
C THR A 257 4.96 -2.17 -15.23
N GLY A 258 4.36 -1.30 -16.02
CA GLY A 258 3.22 -1.56 -16.90
C GLY A 258 3.13 -0.46 -17.94
N THR A 259 3.10 -0.82 -19.22
CA THR A 259 2.98 0.09 -20.36
C THR A 259 1.69 -0.24 -21.07
N LEU A 260 0.73 0.68 -21.04
CA LEU A 260 -0.64 0.45 -21.50
C LEU A 260 -0.76 0.70 -23.01
N GLY A 261 -0.93 -0.36 -23.79
CA GLY A 261 -1.42 -0.31 -25.16
C GLY A 261 -2.94 -0.46 -25.23
N ALA A 262 -3.51 -0.10 -26.38
CA ALA A 262 -4.96 -0.16 -26.60
C ALA A 262 -5.52 -1.60 -26.58
N GLU A 263 -4.81 -2.56 -27.18
CA GLU A 263 -5.23 -3.98 -27.21
C GLU A 263 -4.50 -4.83 -26.14
N THR A 264 -3.28 -4.44 -25.73
CA THR A 264 -2.41 -5.21 -24.84
C THR A 264 -1.58 -4.36 -23.88
N THR A 265 -1.26 -4.88 -22.70
CA THR A 265 -0.37 -4.27 -21.69
C THR A 265 0.91 -5.06 -21.49
N ASP A 266 1.99 -4.31 -21.22
CA ASP A 266 3.40 -4.72 -21.27
C ASP A 266 4.18 -4.20 -20.02
N TYR A 267 4.53 -5.05 -19.06
CA TYR A 267 4.97 -4.75 -17.67
C TYR A 267 6.40 -5.26 -17.29
N GLU A 268 7.32 -4.71 -16.49
CA GLU A 268 8.59 -5.44 -16.18
C GLU A 268 8.52 -6.39 -14.97
N PHE A 269 9.43 -7.36 -14.90
CA PHE A 269 9.96 -7.89 -13.63
C PHE A 269 11.47 -7.81 -13.64
N VAL A 270 12.01 -6.87 -12.88
CA VAL A 270 13.45 -6.77 -12.63
C VAL A 270 13.74 -7.34 -11.26
N LEU A 271 14.37 -8.50 -11.19
CA LEU A 271 14.97 -9.03 -9.96
C LEU A 271 16.42 -8.58 -9.89
N ALA A 272 16.81 -7.82 -8.85
CA ALA A 272 18.15 -7.27 -8.70
C ALA A 272 18.92 -7.96 -7.55
N TYR A 273 20.16 -8.38 -7.87
CA TYR A 273 20.96 -9.28 -7.04
C TYR A 273 22.20 -8.61 -6.42
N GLU A 274 22.62 -9.10 -5.25
CA GLU A 274 23.86 -8.71 -4.56
C GLU A 274 25.10 -8.92 -5.45
N GLU A 275 26.09 -8.01 -5.37
CA GLU A 275 27.32 -8.10 -6.19
C GLU A 275 28.06 -9.42 -5.98
N GLY A 276 28.25 -10.17 -7.08
CA GLY A 276 28.93 -11.47 -7.08
C GLY A 276 28.01 -12.69 -6.94
N THR A 277 26.69 -12.49 -6.92
CA THR A 277 25.69 -13.57 -7.07
C THR A 277 25.59 -14.02 -8.52
N ASP A 278 25.50 -15.34 -8.77
CA ASP A 278 25.21 -15.90 -10.10
C ASP A 278 23.72 -15.74 -10.43
N VAL A 279 23.38 -14.94 -11.45
CA VAL A 279 21.98 -14.69 -11.86
C VAL A 279 21.32 -15.98 -12.40
N PRO A 280 20.22 -16.49 -11.80
CA PRO A 280 19.77 -17.87 -12.00
C PRO A 280 18.77 -18.05 -13.16
N GLU A 281 19.13 -17.59 -14.37
CA GLU A 281 18.27 -17.60 -15.57
C GLU A 281 17.63 -18.97 -15.88
N GLU A 282 18.42 -20.06 -15.84
CA GLU A 282 17.91 -21.43 -16.08
C GLU A 282 16.85 -21.87 -15.03
N SER A 283 16.92 -21.32 -13.80
CA SER A 283 15.94 -21.62 -12.74
C SER A 283 14.65 -20.84 -12.92
N ALA A 284 14.71 -19.59 -13.38
CA ALA A 284 13.53 -18.81 -13.74
C ALA A 284 12.78 -19.45 -14.92
N GLN A 285 13.49 -19.82 -15.99
CA GLN A 285 12.87 -20.47 -17.15
C GLN A 285 12.21 -21.79 -16.76
N ALA A 286 12.90 -22.62 -15.96
CA ALA A 286 12.36 -23.89 -15.49
C ALA A 286 11.17 -23.75 -14.50
N LEU A 287 10.88 -22.56 -13.97
CA LEU A 287 9.69 -22.28 -13.17
C LEU A 287 8.55 -21.68 -14.02
N VAL A 288 8.86 -20.81 -14.97
CA VAL A 288 7.90 -20.29 -15.96
C VAL A 288 7.34 -21.41 -16.84
N ASP A 289 8.21 -22.31 -17.32
CA ASP A 289 7.79 -23.48 -18.11
C ASP A 289 6.89 -24.42 -17.29
N GLU A 290 7.20 -24.65 -16.01
CA GLU A 290 6.35 -25.46 -15.13
C GLU A 290 5.03 -24.78 -14.79
N ALA A 291 5.01 -23.46 -14.54
CA ALA A 291 3.77 -22.73 -14.30
C ALA A 291 2.82 -22.83 -15.50
N ARG A 292 3.36 -22.74 -16.72
CA ARG A 292 2.64 -22.97 -17.98
C ARG A 292 2.15 -24.42 -18.15
N GLU A 293 2.91 -25.42 -17.70
CA GLU A 293 2.48 -26.83 -17.72
C GLU A 293 1.42 -27.16 -16.65
N GLN A 294 1.48 -26.53 -15.47
CA GLN A 294 0.54 -26.79 -14.36
C GLN A 294 -0.76 -26.00 -14.48
N SER A 295 -0.70 -24.74 -14.92
CA SER A 295 -1.83 -23.79 -14.93
C SER A 295 -2.03 -23.16 -16.31
N PRO A 296 -2.26 -23.94 -17.40
CA PRO A 296 -2.33 -23.42 -18.75
C PRO A 296 -3.47 -22.39 -18.96
N GLU A 297 -4.55 -22.49 -18.18
CA GLU A 297 -5.67 -21.53 -18.19
C GLU A 297 -5.20 -20.14 -17.72
N ALA A 298 -4.31 -20.07 -16.73
CA ALA A 298 -3.69 -18.81 -16.26
C ALA A 298 -2.63 -18.23 -17.23
N PHE A 299 -2.40 -18.89 -18.37
CA PHE A 299 -1.56 -18.39 -19.47
C PHE A 299 -2.33 -18.29 -20.80
N GLU A 300 -3.66 -18.47 -20.81
CA GLU A 300 -4.46 -18.40 -22.05
C GLU A 300 -4.42 -17.00 -22.69
N HIS A 301 -4.22 -15.96 -21.87
CA HIS A 301 -4.13 -14.55 -22.27
C HIS A 301 -2.71 -13.97 -22.16
N VAL A 302 -1.67 -14.82 -22.01
CA VAL A 302 -0.28 -14.42 -21.68
C VAL A 302 0.70 -14.80 -22.80
N GLU A 303 0.91 -13.88 -23.73
CA GLU A 303 1.75 -14.05 -24.93
C GLU A 303 3.22 -13.67 -24.70
N ASP A 304 4.12 -14.08 -25.60
CA ASP A 304 5.54 -13.65 -25.68
C ASP A 304 6.41 -13.66 -24.39
N VAL A 305 6.14 -14.53 -23.39
CA VAL A 305 7.03 -14.65 -22.21
C VAL A 305 8.49 -14.90 -22.62
N SER A 306 9.41 -14.00 -22.24
CA SER A 306 10.87 -14.14 -22.40
C SER A 306 11.62 -13.84 -21.09
N ILE A 307 12.82 -14.39 -20.92
CA ILE A 307 13.68 -14.17 -19.75
C ILE A 307 15.08 -13.77 -20.22
N ARG A 308 15.72 -12.84 -19.51
CA ARG A 308 17.03 -12.28 -19.87
C ARG A 308 17.84 -11.99 -18.60
N SER A 309 19.07 -12.47 -18.52
CA SER A 309 20.04 -12.03 -17.51
C SER A 309 20.86 -10.82 -17.97
N GLY A 310 21.08 -9.88 -17.05
CA GLY A 310 22.11 -8.84 -17.10
C GLY A 310 23.22 -9.10 -16.08
N ASP A 311 24.13 -8.13 -15.88
CA ASP A 311 25.28 -8.30 -14.97
C ASP A 311 24.89 -8.49 -13.48
N ARG A 312 23.73 -7.96 -13.06
CA ARG A 312 23.14 -8.15 -11.71
C ARG A 312 21.61 -8.31 -11.71
N THR A 313 20.99 -8.43 -12.87
CA THR A 313 19.53 -8.40 -13.01
C THR A 313 19.00 -9.63 -13.73
N LEU A 314 17.82 -10.10 -13.34
CA LEU A 314 17.01 -11.00 -14.14
C LEU A 314 15.74 -10.26 -14.53
N THR A 315 15.61 -9.99 -15.84
CA THR A 315 14.41 -9.42 -16.47
C THR A 315 13.53 -10.56 -16.98
N VAL A 316 12.25 -10.53 -16.66
CA VAL A 316 11.20 -11.27 -17.40
C VAL A 316 10.44 -10.28 -18.30
N THR A 317 9.91 -10.74 -19.43
CA THR A 317 9.03 -10.01 -20.35
C THR A 317 7.86 -10.91 -20.80
N THR A 318 6.68 -10.39 -21.19
CA THR A 318 5.46 -11.07 -21.71
C THR A 318 4.48 -10.01 -22.23
N THR A 319 3.37 -10.36 -22.85
CA THR A 319 2.30 -9.41 -23.18
C THR A 319 0.95 -9.98 -22.75
N VAL A 320 0.07 -9.14 -22.20
CA VAL A 320 -1.27 -9.55 -21.71
C VAL A 320 -2.35 -8.71 -22.40
N GLN A 321 -3.53 -9.26 -22.66
CA GLN A 321 -4.68 -8.49 -23.17
C GLN A 321 -5.12 -7.43 -22.15
N SER A 322 -5.35 -6.19 -22.59
CA SER A 322 -5.69 -5.08 -21.67
C SER A 322 -7.05 -5.28 -20.98
N GLU A 323 -7.96 -6.09 -21.55
CA GLU A 323 -9.23 -6.49 -20.91
C GLU A 323 -8.99 -7.19 -19.55
N GLU A 324 -8.07 -8.17 -19.50
CA GLU A 324 -7.76 -8.95 -18.29
C GLU A 324 -7.14 -8.09 -17.17
N LEU A 325 -6.50 -6.97 -17.54
CA LEU A 325 -5.95 -6.02 -16.57
C LEU A 325 -7.07 -5.38 -15.76
N PHE A 326 -8.12 -4.87 -16.42
CA PHE A 326 -9.19 -4.14 -15.74
C PHE A 326 -10.15 -5.06 -14.96
N ASP A 327 -10.40 -6.29 -15.45
CA ASP A 327 -11.05 -7.34 -14.66
C ASP A 327 -10.24 -7.64 -13.37
N GLY A 328 -8.91 -7.78 -13.47
CA GLY A 328 -8.04 -7.99 -12.30
C GLY A 328 -7.96 -6.79 -11.34
N PHE A 329 -7.87 -5.57 -11.85
CA PHE A 329 -7.80 -4.34 -11.04
C PHE A 329 -9.13 -3.96 -10.38
N SER A 330 -10.26 -4.38 -10.96
CA SER A 330 -11.58 -4.18 -10.38
C SER A 330 -11.89 -5.19 -9.27
N ASP A 331 -11.54 -6.48 -9.44
CA ASP A 331 -11.68 -7.51 -8.40
C ASP A 331 -10.70 -7.29 -7.22
N MET A 332 -9.48 -6.79 -7.50
CA MET A 332 -8.55 -6.32 -6.46
C MET A 332 -8.92 -4.95 -5.87
N GLY A 333 -9.92 -4.25 -6.41
CA GLY A 333 -10.46 -3.01 -5.87
C GLY A 333 -9.53 -1.79 -5.89
N VAL A 334 -8.39 -1.85 -6.60
CA VAL A 334 -7.34 -0.82 -6.55
C VAL A 334 -7.72 0.45 -7.32
N MET A 335 -8.47 0.32 -8.42
CA MET A 335 -8.92 1.45 -9.25
C MET A 335 -10.45 1.67 -9.23
N SER A 336 -11.23 0.81 -8.53
CA SER A 336 -12.66 1.06 -8.36
C SER A 336 -12.85 2.26 -7.41
N GLY A 337 -13.20 3.41 -7.99
CA GLY A 337 -13.52 4.67 -7.30
C GLY A 337 -14.74 4.63 -6.39
N SER A 338 -14.81 3.70 -5.44
CA SER A 338 -15.96 3.44 -4.57
C SER A 338 -16.14 4.50 -3.45
N ALA A 339 -15.94 5.78 -3.79
CA ALA A 339 -16.28 6.95 -2.97
C ALA A 339 -17.80 7.09 -2.72
N THR A 340 -18.61 6.20 -3.29
CA THR A 340 -20.06 6.08 -3.07
C THR A 340 -20.48 4.80 -2.35
N GLY A 341 -19.57 4.17 -1.61
CA GLY A 341 -19.94 3.42 -0.40
C GLY A 341 -20.44 1.99 -0.60
N GLY A 342 -19.49 1.07 -0.78
CA GLY A 342 -19.61 -0.30 -0.30
C GLY A 342 -20.11 -1.33 -1.31
N SER A 343 -19.18 -1.88 -2.08
CA SER A 343 -19.21 -3.31 -2.43
C SER A 343 -18.15 -4.05 -1.62
N ALA A 344 -18.44 -5.31 -1.27
CA ALA A 344 -17.87 -5.94 -0.09
C ALA A 344 -16.54 -6.69 -0.32
N ALA A 345 -15.47 -5.96 -0.68
CA ALA A 345 -14.22 -6.24 0.01
C ALA A 345 -14.49 -6.00 1.51
N ALA A 346 -14.34 -7.03 2.34
CA ALA A 346 -14.85 -6.99 3.71
C ALA A 346 -14.09 -5.92 4.52
N THR A 347 -14.71 -4.76 4.73
CA THR A 347 -14.10 -3.66 5.48
C THR A 347 -13.93 -4.07 6.95
N MET A 348 -12.69 -4.09 7.44
CA MET A 348 -12.39 -4.36 8.84
C MET A 348 -13.15 -3.36 9.74
N PRO A 349 -14.03 -3.83 10.64
CA PRO A 349 -14.93 -2.96 11.40
C PRO A 349 -14.12 -2.06 12.34
N GLN A 350 -14.46 -0.78 12.36
CA GLN A 350 -13.79 0.21 13.18
C GLN A 350 -14.39 0.17 14.58
N VAL A 351 -13.76 -0.58 15.49
CA VAL A 351 -14.27 -0.85 16.85
C VAL A 351 -13.17 -0.75 17.89
N SER A 352 -13.54 -0.39 19.13
CA SER A 352 -12.62 -0.38 20.28
C SER A 352 -13.07 -1.36 21.37
N PHE A 353 -12.10 -2.04 22.00
CA PHE A 353 -12.34 -2.99 23.08
C PHE A 353 -11.55 -2.62 24.36
N ALA A 354 -12.24 -2.62 25.50
CA ALA A 354 -11.63 -2.56 26.82
C ALA A 354 -11.42 -3.97 27.40
N PHE A 355 -10.40 -4.13 28.23
CA PHE A 355 -10.01 -5.39 28.87
C PHE A 355 -9.86 -5.16 30.39
N ASP A 356 -10.84 -5.62 31.17
CA ASP A 356 -10.80 -5.54 32.64
C ASP A 356 -10.34 -6.89 33.23
N TRP A 357 -9.28 -6.89 34.03
CA TRP A 357 -8.55 -8.10 34.45
C TRP A 357 -8.72 -8.40 35.95
N GLU A 358 -9.10 -9.64 36.28
CA GLU A 358 -9.18 -10.16 37.66
C GLU A 358 -8.19 -11.33 37.90
N GLU A 359 -7.60 -11.38 39.09
CA GLU A 359 -6.65 -12.42 39.54
C GLU A 359 -7.37 -13.76 39.78
N ALA A 360 -6.92 -14.85 39.17
CA ALA A 360 -7.52 -16.18 39.30
C ALA A 360 -6.60 -17.21 39.99
N ASP A 361 -7.17 -18.28 40.54
CA ASP A 361 -6.39 -19.41 41.08
C ASP A 361 -5.58 -20.16 40.00
N GLU A 362 -6.00 -20.08 38.72
CA GLU A 362 -5.37 -20.76 37.57
C GLU A 362 -5.34 -19.83 36.32
N GLY A 363 -4.67 -18.67 36.42
CA GLY A 363 -4.45 -17.73 35.30
C GLY A 363 -4.93 -16.31 35.59
N GLY A 364 -5.28 -15.56 34.55
CA GLY A 364 -6.02 -14.29 34.64
C GLY A 364 -7.40 -14.41 34.02
N HIS A 365 -8.43 -13.93 34.73
CA HIS A 365 -9.75 -13.69 34.13
C HIS A 365 -9.74 -12.33 33.44
N VAL A 366 -10.38 -12.21 32.28
CA VAL A 366 -10.53 -10.93 31.58
C VAL A 366 -11.94 -10.76 31.02
N THR A 367 -12.55 -9.61 31.31
CA THR A 367 -13.79 -9.17 30.68
C THR A 367 -13.44 -8.27 29.50
N ILE A 368 -13.68 -8.76 28.28
CA ILE A 368 -13.49 -8.02 27.04
C ILE A 368 -14.81 -7.32 26.71
N THR A 369 -14.82 -5.98 26.61
CA THR A 369 -16.03 -5.19 26.36
C THR A 369 -15.86 -4.34 25.11
N HIS A 370 -16.81 -4.43 24.17
CA HIS A 370 -16.91 -3.49 23.03
C HIS A 370 -17.36 -2.13 23.56
N GLU A 371 -16.56 -1.08 23.38
CA GLU A 371 -16.85 0.26 23.92
C GLU A 371 -17.50 1.19 22.91
N ALA A 372 -16.98 1.22 21.68
CA ALA A 372 -17.39 2.15 20.64
C ALA A 372 -17.10 1.61 19.24
N GLY A 373 -17.71 2.26 18.24
CA GLY A 373 -17.53 1.94 16.82
C GLY A 373 -18.62 1.06 16.22
N ASP A 374 -18.28 0.36 15.15
CA ASP A 374 -19.20 -0.46 14.34
C ASP A 374 -19.87 -1.60 15.11
N SER A 375 -21.02 -2.03 14.59
CA SER A 375 -21.70 -3.25 15.04
C SER A 375 -21.23 -4.44 14.20
N VAL A 376 -20.86 -5.55 14.85
CA VAL A 376 -20.22 -6.70 14.19
C VAL A 376 -20.93 -7.99 14.59
N ASP A 377 -21.24 -8.87 13.65
CA ASP A 377 -21.92 -10.13 13.98
C ASP A 377 -21.02 -11.07 14.78
N ALA A 378 -21.57 -11.70 15.83
CA ALA A 378 -20.80 -12.44 16.82
C ALA A 378 -20.06 -13.64 16.22
N ASP A 379 -20.66 -14.30 15.22
CA ASP A 379 -20.03 -15.42 14.49
C ASP A 379 -18.78 -15.00 13.69
N ARG A 380 -18.60 -13.69 13.45
CA ARG A 380 -17.42 -13.08 12.78
C ARG A 380 -16.38 -12.54 13.75
N LEU A 381 -16.58 -12.69 15.06
CA LEU A 381 -15.63 -12.30 16.12
C LEU A 381 -15.17 -13.51 16.94
N SER A 382 -13.89 -13.82 16.85
CA SER A 382 -13.23 -14.85 17.65
C SER A 382 -12.26 -14.23 18.67
N ILE A 383 -12.02 -14.94 19.77
CA ILE A 383 -11.06 -14.55 20.80
C ILE A 383 -9.97 -15.62 20.83
N ALA A 384 -8.71 -15.19 20.69
CA ALA A 384 -7.55 -16.04 20.47
C ALA A 384 -6.35 -15.57 21.30
N GLY A 385 -5.26 -16.34 21.30
CA GLY A 385 -4.08 -16.11 22.13
C GLY A 385 -3.82 -17.30 23.05
N ASP A 386 -3.24 -17.05 24.23
CA ASP A 386 -2.93 -18.04 25.26
C ASP A 386 -4.18 -18.33 26.13
N VAL A 387 -5.32 -18.53 25.45
CA VAL A 387 -6.67 -18.57 26.03
C VAL A 387 -7.06 -20.02 26.38
N VAL A 388 -7.33 -20.25 27.67
CA VAL A 388 -7.73 -21.56 28.23
C VAL A 388 -9.23 -21.83 28.00
N SER A 389 -10.06 -20.79 28.10
CA SER A 389 -11.50 -20.85 27.83
C SER A 389 -12.08 -19.47 27.56
N VAL A 390 -13.19 -19.41 26.82
CA VAL A 390 -13.93 -18.19 26.49
C VAL A 390 -15.45 -18.43 26.56
N THR A 391 -16.23 -17.38 26.85
CA THR A 391 -17.69 -17.38 26.73
C THR A 391 -18.16 -16.98 25.32
N GLU A 392 -19.45 -17.16 25.05
CA GLU A 392 -20.11 -16.43 23.95
C GLU A 392 -20.21 -14.92 24.29
N TRP A 393 -20.45 -14.07 23.29
CA TRP A 393 -20.66 -12.64 23.49
C TRP A 393 -22.04 -12.35 24.09
N ASP A 394 -22.04 -11.70 25.25
CA ASP A 394 -23.24 -11.32 25.99
C ASP A 394 -23.92 -10.07 25.41
N SER A 395 -25.20 -9.90 25.76
CA SER A 395 -26.09 -8.83 25.24
C SER A 395 -26.38 -8.82 23.72
N THR A 396 -25.92 -9.81 22.96
CA THR A 396 -26.11 -9.98 21.51
C THR A 396 -27.53 -10.44 21.13
N SER A 397 -28.57 -9.70 21.55
CA SER A 397 -29.99 -10.13 21.50
C SER A 397 -30.56 -10.44 20.10
N ASP A 398 -29.83 -10.06 19.06
CA ASP A 398 -30.11 -10.24 17.63
C ASP A 398 -28.90 -10.82 16.86
N GLY A 399 -27.86 -11.31 17.55
CA GLY A 399 -26.65 -11.91 16.97
C GLY A 399 -25.46 -10.97 16.80
N THR A 400 -25.65 -9.65 17.00
CA THR A 400 -24.62 -8.63 16.72
C THR A 400 -24.02 -8.05 18.01
N VAL A 401 -22.68 -8.02 18.07
CA VAL A 401 -21.85 -7.37 19.10
C VAL A 401 -21.81 -5.86 18.84
N ARG A 402 -22.02 -5.06 19.90
CA ARG A 402 -22.09 -3.59 19.84
C ARG A 402 -21.53 -2.97 21.12
N ALA A 403 -21.43 -1.64 21.19
CA ALA A 403 -21.06 -0.90 22.39
C ALA A 403 -21.89 -1.36 23.62
N GLY A 404 -21.21 -1.96 24.61
CA GLY A 404 -21.80 -2.57 25.81
C GLY A 404 -22.01 -4.09 25.76
N SER A 405 -21.68 -4.77 24.65
CA SER A 405 -21.51 -6.23 24.59
C SER A 405 -20.16 -6.63 25.16
N SER A 406 -20.11 -7.79 25.83
CA SER A 406 -18.92 -8.28 26.51
C SER A 406 -18.75 -9.80 26.37
N ALA A 407 -17.51 -10.30 26.47
CA ALA A 407 -17.19 -11.72 26.59
C ALA A 407 -16.12 -11.92 27.67
N GLU A 408 -16.22 -13.03 28.42
CA GLU A 408 -15.21 -13.39 29.44
C GLU A 408 -14.23 -14.41 28.86
N ALA A 409 -12.94 -14.25 29.17
CA ALA A 409 -11.90 -15.23 28.85
C ALA A 409 -11.03 -15.57 30.08
N VAL A 410 -10.39 -16.74 30.02
CA VAL A 410 -9.33 -17.16 30.95
C VAL A 410 -8.04 -17.29 30.14
N VAL A 411 -6.98 -16.63 30.59
CA VAL A 411 -5.69 -16.55 29.90
C VAL A 411 -4.59 -17.10 30.80
N GLU A 412 -3.61 -17.83 30.24
CA GLU A 412 -2.46 -18.31 31.01
C GLU A 412 -1.67 -17.13 31.62
N SER A 413 -1.02 -17.35 32.78
CA SER A 413 -0.26 -16.30 33.47
C SER A 413 0.90 -15.77 32.63
N GLY A 414 0.97 -14.46 32.47
CA GLY A 414 1.88 -13.79 31.53
C GLY A 414 1.64 -14.05 30.04
N GLY A 415 0.52 -14.68 29.67
CA GLY A 415 0.08 -14.87 28.28
C GLY A 415 -0.65 -13.65 27.71
N ASN A 416 -1.17 -13.78 26.48
CA ASN A 416 -1.91 -12.73 25.78
C ASN A 416 -3.30 -13.20 25.31
N VAL A 417 -4.22 -12.25 25.17
CA VAL A 417 -5.52 -12.42 24.51
C VAL A 417 -5.68 -11.38 23.41
N ARG A 418 -6.35 -11.75 22.33
CA ARG A 418 -6.69 -10.86 21.22
C ARG A 418 -8.09 -11.13 20.67
N VAL A 419 -8.74 -10.07 20.21
CA VAL A 419 -9.99 -10.15 19.43
C VAL A 419 -9.63 -10.18 17.95
N VAL A 420 -10.08 -11.22 17.23
CA VAL A 420 -9.81 -11.43 15.81
C VAL A 420 -11.13 -11.47 15.05
N TRP A 421 -11.26 -10.61 14.05
CA TRP A 421 -12.39 -10.57 13.13
C TRP A 421 -12.06 -11.29 11.82
N THR A 422 -13.11 -11.80 11.16
CA THR A 422 -13.03 -12.48 9.86
C THR A 422 -14.02 -11.87 8.86
N SER A 423 -13.67 -11.88 7.56
CA SER A 423 -14.60 -11.62 6.45
C SER A 423 -15.78 -12.61 6.47
N GLU A 424 -16.85 -12.30 5.71
CA GLU A 424 -18.04 -13.17 5.68
C GLU A 424 -17.75 -14.49 4.97
N ASP A 425 -16.93 -14.43 3.93
CA ASP A 425 -16.51 -15.54 3.07
C ASP A 425 -15.36 -16.37 3.68
N GLY A 426 -14.60 -15.75 4.60
CA GLY A 426 -13.55 -16.40 5.40
C GLY A 426 -12.11 -16.06 4.99
N ASP A 427 -11.91 -15.50 3.80
CA ASP A 427 -10.58 -15.30 3.19
C ASP A 427 -9.71 -14.18 3.81
N THR A 428 -10.29 -13.31 4.63
CA THR A 428 -9.58 -12.22 5.31
C THR A 428 -9.79 -12.32 6.81
N SER A 429 -8.73 -12.12 7.60
CA SER A 429 -8.87 -11.97 9.06
C SER A 429 -7.90 -10.92 9.59
N ALA A 430 -8.31 -10.21 10.65
CA ALA A 430 -7.55 -9.12 11.23
C ALA A 430 -7.69 -9.10 12.76
N THR A 431 -6.63 -8.67 13.45
CA THR A 431 -6.65 -8.52 14.91
C THR A 431 -7.12 -7.11 15.26
N LEU A 432 -8.27 -7.01 15.92
CA LEU A 432 -8.90 -5.73 16.26
C LEU A 432 -8.38 -5.13 17.58
N ALA A 433 -7.94 -5.98 18.51
CA ALA A 433 -7.36 -5.55 19.79
C ALA A 433 -6.55 -6.67 20.45
N VAL A 434 -5.56 -6.30 21.27
CA VAL A 434 -4.67 -7.23 22.02
C VAL A 434 -4.48 -6.73 23.45
N ALA A 435 -4.47 -7.64 24.42
CA ALA A 435 -4.07 -7.37 25.80
C ALA A 435 -3.21 -8.50 26.38
N GLY A 436 -2.17 -8.13 27.14
CA GLY A 436 -1.36 -9.06 27.93
C GLY A 436 -1.94 -9.27 29.33
N ASN A 437 -1.84 -10.48 29.85
CA ASN A 437 -2.24 -10.82 31.21
C ASN A 437 -1.27 -10.17 32.23
N PRO A 438 -1.74 -9.32 33.17
CA PRO A 438 -0.89 -8.66 34.15
C PRO A 438 -0.51 -9.55 35.36
N PHE A 439 -0.99 -10.80 35.39
CA PHE A 439 -0.81 -11.78 36.48
C PHE A 439 0.01 -13.02 36.04
#